data_AF-A0A8S9A148-F1
#
_entry.id   AF-A0A8S9A148-F1
#
_cell.length_a   1.000
_cell.length_b   1.000
_cell.length_c   1.000
_cell.angle_alpha   90.00
_cell.angle_beta   90.00
_cell.angle_gamma   90.00
#
_symmetry.space_group_name_H-M   'P 1'
#
loop_
_entity.id
_entity.type
_entity.pdbx_description
1 polymer ?
#
loop_
_entity_poly.entity_id
_entity_poly.type
_entity_poly.pdbx_seq_one_letter_code
_entity_poly.pdbx_strand_id
1 'polypeptide(L)'
;MQFMSAIISAFALCMASHALGAAIDSPVQDIEAADPLIATDPFYACNCPNNCSHKAGSGCKYHSGPSDKSSVVKGKCVVRGGGLTCVSG
;
A
#
# COMPACT_ATOMS: atom_id res chain seq x y z
N MET A 1 -2.96 -37.50 -46.92
CA MET A 1 -2.35 -37.93 -45.64
C MET A 1 -0.83 -37.94 -45.83
N GLN A 2 -0.16 -36.87 -45.40
CA GLN A 2 1.30 -36.73 -45.26
C GLN A 2 1.48 -35.69 -44.13
N PHE A 3 1.36 -36.11 -42.87
CA PHE A 3 2.48 -36.38 -41.95
C PHE A 3 3.52 -35.25 -41.88
N MET A 4 3.65 -34.72 -40.65
CA MET A 4 4.82 -34.06 -40.06
C MET A 4 5.11 -32.61 -40.44
N SER A 5 4.79 -31.70 -39.51
CA SER A 5 5.71 -30.68 -38.97
C SER A 5 4.98 -29.91 -37.87
N ALA A 6 5.08 -30.38 -36.62
CA ALA A 6 6.09 -29.92 -35.65
C ALA A 6 5.65 -28.63 -34.93
N ILE A 7 4.78 -28.86 -33.94
CA ILE A 7 4.74 -28.23 -32.60
C ILE A 7 5.87 -27.20 -32.42
N ILE A 8 5.53 -25.92 -32.55
CA ILE A 8 6.47 -24.80 -32.42
C ILE A 8 6.79 -24.60 -30.93
N SER A 9 8.05 -24.89 -30.60
CA SER A 9 8.70 -24.81 -29.30
C SER A 9 8.68 -23.40 -28.72
N ALA A 10 7.90 -23.21 -27.65
CA ALA A 10 7.78 -21.95 -26.89
C ALA A 10 8.63 -21.94 -25.60
N PHE A 11 9.82 -22.57 -25.61
CA PHE A 11 10.66 -22.75 -24.42
C PHE A 11 11.94 -21.88 -24.38
N ALA A 12 12.03 -20.80 -25.17
CA ALA A 12 13.26 -20.02 -25.29
C ALA A 12 13.28 -18.65 -24.56
N LEU A 13 12.31 -18.34 -23.69
CA LEU A 13 12.19 -17.00 -23.09
C LEU A 13 12.48 -16.91 -21.58
N CYS A 14 12.93 -17.98 -20.95
CA CYS A 14 13.37 -17.95 -19.56
C CYS A 14 14.90 -17.95 -19.51
N MET A 15 15.52 -16.80 -19.26
CA MET A 15 16.71 -16.60 -18.40
C MET A 15 17.44 -15.31 -18.80
N ALA A 16 17.01 -14.16 -18.27
CA ALA A 16 17.91 -13.04 -18.02
C ALA A 16 17.18 -11.98 -17.20
N SER A 17 17.36 -11.99 -15.86
CA SER A 17 17.57 -10.78 -15.04
C SER A 17 17.44 -11.11 -13.56
N HIS A 18 18.56 -11.47 -12.94
CA HIS A 18 18.69 -11.36 -11.48
C HIS A 18 20.16 -11.16 -11.13
N ALA A 19 20.60 -9.91 -11.10
CA ALA A 19 21.77 -9.48 -10.34
C ALA A 19 21.80 -7.94 -10.24
N LEU A 20 20.97 -7.38 -9.36
CA LEU A 20 21.18 -6.04 -8.79
C LEU A 20 21.02 -6.18 -7.28
N GLY A 21 22.06 -6.73 -6.65
CA GLY A 21 22.28 -6.67 -5.21
C GLY A 21 23.05 -5.40 -4.87
N ALA A 22 22.34 -4.30 -4.66
CA ALA A 22 22.86 -3.18 -3.89
C ALA A 22 22.24 -3.32 -2.50
N ALA A 23 23.06 -3.76 -1.54
CA ALA A 23 22.72 -3.73 -0.13
C ALA A 23 22.55 -2.27 0.29
N ILE A 24 21.32 -1.79 0.33
CA ILE A 24 20.98 -0.64 1.15
C ILE A 24 20.75 -1.16 2.56
N ASP A 25 21.67 -0.78 3.45
CA ASP A 25 21.43 -0.63 4.87
C ASP A 25 19.99 -0.14 5.06
N SER A 26 19.13 -0.98 5.65
CA SER A 26 17.73 -0.65 5.89
C SER A 26 17.67 0.25 7.13
N PRO A 27 17.48 1.58 7.01
CA PRO A 27 16.79 2.25 8.09
C PRO A 27 15.41 1.59 8.17
N VAL A 28 15.02 1.21 9.38
CA VAL A 28 13.63 0.90 9.72
C VAL A 28 12.80 2.12 9.34
N GLN A 29 12.31 2.15 8.11
CA GLN A 29 11.28 3.05 7.67
C GLN A 29 10.16 2.13 7.23
N ASP A 30 9.20 2.00 8.14
CA ASP A 30 7.88 1.48 7.87
C ASP A 30 7.52 1.76 6.41
N ILE A 31 7.39 0.69 5.63
CA ILE A 31 6.83 0.74 4.30
C ILE A 31 5.40 1.23 4.49
N GLU A 32 5.23 2.55 4.54
CA GLU A 32 3.97 3.21 4.30
C GLU A 32 3.63 2.88 2.86
N ALA A 33 2.84 1.82 2.72
CA ALA A 33 2.25 1.39 1.49
C ALA A 33 1.67 2.62 0.77
N ALA A 34 2.26 2.94 -0.37
CA ALA A 34 1.75 3.81 -1.42
C ALA A 34 0.75 4.88 -0.95
N ASP A 35 1.24 6.09 -0.64
CA ASP A 35 0.46 7.27 -0.18
C ASP A 35 -0.97 7.28 -0.77
N PRO A 36 -1.93 6.65 -0.06
CA PRO A 36 -3.30 6.60 -0.52
C PRO A 36 -3.87 7.94 -0.13
N LEU A 37 -4.25 8.76 -1.11
CA LEU A 37 -4.93 10.06 -0.97
C LEU A 37 -5.24 10.38 0.50
N ILE A 38 -4.38 11.20 1.12
CA ILE A 38 -4.49 11.54 2.55
C ILE A 38 -5.95 11.86 2.86
N ALA A 39 -6.53 11.11 3.80
CA ALA A 39 -7.96 11.22 4.04
C ALA A 39 -8.31 12.62 4.57
N THR A 40 -9.49 13.12 4.22
CA THR A 40 -9.98 14.40 4.77
C THR A 40 -10.57 14.26 6.17
N ASP A 41 -10.78 13.03 6.65
CA ASP A 41 -11.40 12.75 7.94
C ASP A 41 -10.72 11.55 8.64
N PRO A 42 -10.59 11.59 9.99
CA PRO A 42 -9.96 10.52 10.77
C PRO A 42 -10.69 9.17 10.67
N PHE A 43 -11.97 9.12 10.36
CA PHE A 43 -12.70 7.87 10.11
C PHE A 43 -12.27 7.26 8.77
N TYR A 44 -12.29 8.02 7.67
CA TYR A 44 -11.90 7.50 6.36
C TYR A 44 -10.40 7.19 6.25
N ALA A 45 -9.57 7.75 7.13
CA ALA A 45 -8.16 7.37 7.26
C ALA A 45 -7.95 5.91 7.70
N CYS A 46 -8.99 5.26 8.24
CA CYS A 46 -8.92 3.92 8.79
C CYS A 46 -9.99 2.95 8.26
N ASN A 47 -10.93 3.43 7.44
CA ASN A 47 -12.04 2.64 6.93
C ASN A 47 -12.18 2.80 5.42
N CYS A 48 -13.00 1.96 4.81
CA CYS A 48 -13.44 2.11 3.43
C CYS A 48 -14.14 3.46 3.19
N PRO A 49 -14.03 4.03 1.97
CA PRO A 49 -13.42 3.46 0.77
C PRO A 49 -11.90 3.65 0.67
N ASN A 50 -11.31 4.56 1.44
CA ASN A 50 -9.90 4.93 1.26
C ASN A 50 -8.94 3.88 1.82
N ASN A 51 -9.28 3.24 2.94
CA ASN A 51 -8.36 2.34 3.66
C ASN A 51 -9.08 1.07 4.13
N CYS A 52 -9.61 0.28 3.20
CA CYS A 52 -10.33 -0.97 3.48
C CYS A 52 -9.49 -2.07 4.13
N SER A 53 -8.16 -2.02 4.00
CA SER A 53 -7.23 -3.02 4.54
C SER A 53 -6.68 -2.65 5.93
N HIS A 54 -7.00 -1.45 6.44
CA HIS A 54 -6.52 -1.00 7.73
C HIS A 54 -7.21 -1.75 8.87
N LYS A 55 -6.45 -2.00 9.93
CA LYS A 55 -6.88 -2.71 11.15
C LYS A 55 -6.57 -1.83 12.36
N ALA A 56 -7.03 -2.24 13.54
CA ALA A 56 -6.61 -1.60 14.78
C ALA A 56 -5.08 -1.65 14.90
N GLY A 57 -4.46 -0.49 15.19
CA GLY A 57 -3.01 -0.31 15.25
C GLY A 57 -2.35 0.09 13.93
N SER A 58 -3.06 0.03 12.80
CA SER A 58 -2.54 0.52 11.51
C SER A 58 -2.20 2.00 11.59
N GLY A 59 -1.10 2.40 10.94
CA GLY A 59 -0.77 3.80 10.76
C GLY A 59 -1.84 4.50 9.92
N CYS A 60 -2.18 5.73 10.27
CA CYS A 60 -3.16 6.52 9.54
C CYS A 60 -2.74 7.97 9.43
N LYS A 61 -3.21 8.62 8.37
CA LYS A 61 -2.98 10.03 8.10
C LYS A 61 -4.26 10.68 7.61
N TYR A 62 -4.51 11.90 8.08
CA TYR A 62 -5.62 12.71 7.60
C TYR A 62 -5.29 14.21 7.65
N HIS A 63 -5.98 15.00 6.84
CA HIS A 63 -5.90 16.45 6.89
C HIS A 63 -6.64 17.00 8.12
N SER A 64 -5.98 17.86 8.89
CA SER A 64 -6.58 18.58 10.05
C SER A 64 -7.69 19.56 9.67
N GLY A 65 -7.96 19.75 8.38
CA GLY A 65 -8.96 20.66 7.86
C GLY A 65 -9.44 20.24 6.48
N PRO A 66 -10.47 20.91 5.96
CA PRO A 66 -11.17 20.52 4.74
C PRO A 66 -10.37 20.79 3.44
N SER A 67 -9.18 21.38 3.54
CA SER A 67 -8.33 21.69 2.40
C SER A 67 -7.17 20.71 2.29
N ASP A 68 -6.79 20.33 1.08
CA ASP A 68 -5.60 19.53 0.82
C ASP A 68 -4.29 20.27 1.20
N LYS A 69 -4.38 21.56 1.50
CA LYS A 69 -3.29 22.38 2.06
C LYS A 69 -3.26 22.40 3.59
N SER A 70 -4.28 21.84 4.25
CA SER A 70 -4.31 21.72 5.71
C SER A 70 -3.25 20.75 6.20
N SER A 71 -2.71 21.02 7.39
CA SER A 71 -1.67 20.19 7.99
C SER A 71 -2.10 18.74 8.11
N VAL A 72 -1.19 17.82 7.80
CA VAL A 72 -1.45 16.38 7.86
C VAL A 72 -1.16 15.90 9.27
N VAL A 73 -2.16 15.29 9.89
CA VAL A 73 -2.06 14.64 11.20
C VAL A 73 -1.78 13.17 10.97
N LYS A 74 -0.76 12.66 11.67
CA LYS A 74 -0.40 11.23 11.66
C LYS A 74 -0.83 10.60 12.97
N GLY A 75 -1.19 9.32 12.93
CA GLY A 75 -1.66 8.62 14.11
C GLY A 75 -1.80 7.13 13.89
N LYS A 76 -2.59 6.50 14.77
CA LYS A 76 -2.95 5.08 14.65
C LYS A 76 -4.46 4.87 14.68
N CYS A 77 -4.92 3.90 13.92
CA CYS A 77 -6.31 3.48 13.92
C CYS A 77 -6.65 2.76 15.23
N VAL A 78 -7.64 3.25 15.96
CA VAL A 78 -8.15 2.62 17.18
C VAL A 78 -9.63 2.30 17.03
N VAL A 79 -10.10 1.22 17.66
CA VAL A 79 -11.52 0.86 17.62
C VAL A 79 -12.29 1.83 18.52
N ARG A 80 -13.25 2.55 17.95
CA ARG A 80 -14.20 3.42 18.68
C ARG A 80 -15.59 3.28 18.06
N GLY A 81 -16.60 3.09 18.91
CA GLY A 81 -18.00 3.10 18.49
C GLY A 81 -18.37 2.06 17.42
N GLY A 82 -17.63 0.94 17.33
CA GLY A 82 -17.87 -0.11 16.33
C GLY A 82 -17.13 0.05 15.00
N GLY A 83 -16.34 1.11 14.82
CA GLY A 83 -15.47 1.31 13.66
C GLY A 83 -14.03 1.65 14.06
N LEU A 84 -13.16 1.82 13.07
CA LEU A 84 -11.80 2.33 13.31
C LEU A 84 -11.80 3.86 13.25
N THR A 85 -11.00 4.52 14.07
CA THR A 85 -10.82 5.97 14.03
C THR A 85 -9.35 6.29 14.18
N CYS A 86 -8.83 7.16 13.31
CA CYS A 86 -7.47 7.64 13.42
C CYS A 86 -7.33 8.57 14.62
N VAL A 87 -6.43 8.24 15.55
CA VAL A 87 -6.10 9.08 16.71
C VAL A 87 -4.64 9.48 16.62
N SER A 88 -4.41 10.80 16.70
CA SER A 88 -3.06 11.37 16.75
C SER A 88 -2.35 10.91 18.03
N GLY A 89 -1.12 10.42 17.88
CA GLY A 89 -0.27 9.96 18.98
C GLY A 89 1.15 10.46 18.81
#